data_AF-A0A9D0A9E6-F1
#
_entry.id   AF-A0A9D0A9E6-F1
#
_cell.length_a   1.000
_cell.length_b   1.000
_cell.length_c   1.000
_cell.angle_alpha   90.00
_cell.angle_beta   90.00
_cell.angle_gamma   90.00
#
_symmetry.space_group_name_H-M   'P 1'
#
loop_
_entity.id
_entity.type
_entity.pdbx_description
1 polymer ?
#
loop_
_entity_poly.entity_id
_entity_poly.type
_entity_poly.pdbx_seq_one_letter_code
_entity_poly.pdbx_strand_id
1 'polypeptide(L)'
;MERIYNLTGGILGWNDHAVPDFPKITAFPLRGDPKNILYRAMDMEKGAYNFYSQVLARHSEQEFARFIDLLARAEEGHARLIYNYYQQEYPEAEPFDALYASLPGEVVEGGRSVPAMRQFLDGMH
;
A
#
# COMPACT_ATOMS: atom_id res chain seq x y z
N MET A 1 -21.55 -9.71 -7.80
CA MET A 1 -20.70 -10.79 -7.26
C MET A 1 -19.30 -10.57 -7.81
N GLU A 2 -18.38 -10.12 -6.97
CA GLU A 2 -16.97 -9.96 -7.33
C GLU A 2 -16.29 -11.34 -7.26
N ARG A 3 -15.53 -11.71 -8.28
CA ARG A 3 -14.96 -13.06 -8.43
C ARG A 3 -13.58 -13.05 -7.77
N ILE A 4 -13.44 -13.76 -6.66
CA ILE A 4 -12.15 -13.87 -5.94
C ILE A 4 -11.27 -14.87 -6.68
N TYR A 5 -10.08 -14.43 -7.10
CA TYR A 5 -9.07 -15.26 -7.73
C TYR A 5 -7.92 -15.48 -6.75
N ASN A 6 -7.51 -16.74 -6.55
CA ASN A 6 -6.35 -17.08 -5.73
C ASN A 6 -5.08 -17.17 -6.59
N LEU A 7 -3.93 -16.83 -6.00
CA LEU A 7 -2.61 -17.03 -6.60
C LEU A 7 -1.92 -18.22 -5.91
N THR A 8 -2.49 -19.41 -6.09
CA THR A 8 -1.90 -20.63 -5.53
C THR A 8 -0.57 -20.90 -6.25
N GLY A 9 0.55 -20.80 -5.52
CA GLY A 9 1.91 -20.92 -6.09
C GLY A 9 2.67 -19.60 -6.29
N GLY A 10 2.08 -18.46 -5.89
CA GLY A 10 2.73 -17.14 -6.01
C GLY A 10 2.99 -16.74 -7.47
N ILE A 11 3.97 -15.86 -7.71
CA ILE A 11 4.33 -15.41 -9.07
C ILE A 11 4.79 -16.56 -9.98
N LEU A 12 5.25 -17.67 -9.39
CA LEU A 12 5.74 -18.86 -10.09
C LEU A 12 4.61 -19.82 -10.51
N GLY A 13 3.39 -19.64 -10.00
CA GLY A 13 2.20 -20.41 -10.38
C GLY A 13 1.38 -19.77 -11.50
N TRP A 14 1.89 -18.70 -12.11
CA TRP A 14 1.20 -17.93 -13.14
C TRP A 14 1.21 -18.64 -14.51
N ASN A 15 0.04 -19.02 -15.01
CA ASN A 15 -0.13 -19.75 -16.28
C ASN A 15 -0.61 -18.83 -17.43
N ASP A 16 -0.03 -17.64 -17.57
CA ASP A 16 -0.28 -16.68 -18.66
C ASP A 16 -1.72 -16.14 -18.80
N HIS A 17 -2.60 -16.37 -17.82
CA HIS A 17 -3.97 -15.84 -17.84
C HIS A 17 -4.03 -14.42 -17.27
N ALA A 18 -4.17 -13.39 -18.13
CA ALA A 18 -4.38 -12.02 -17.66
C ALA A 18 -5.60 -11.90 -16.74
N VAL A 19 -5.43 -11.30 -15.55
CA VAL A 19 -6.56 -10.97 -14.66
C VAL A 19 -7.38 -9.89 -15.36
N PRO A 20 -8.66 -10.14 -15.73
CA PRO A 20 -9.45 -9.21 -16.55
C PRO A 20 -9.66 -7.84 -15.89
N ASP A 21 -9.60 -7.80 -14.56
CA ASP A 21 -9.74 -6.61 -13.71
C ASP A 21 -8.50 -6.39 -12.84
N PHE A 22 -7.31 -6.58 -13.42
CA PHE A 22 -6.07 -6.26 -12.71
C PHE A 22 -6.10 -4.77 -12.30
N PRO A 23 -5.78 -4.44 -11.03
CA PRO A 23 -5.72 -3.06 -10.58
C PRO A 23 -4.88 -2.24 -11.56
N LYS A 24 -5.48 -1.24 -12.19
CA LYS A 24 -4.75 -0.43 -13.15
C LYS A 24 -3.69 0.34 -12.36
N ILE A 25 -2.43 -0.07 -12.48
CA ILE A 25 -1.23 0.67 -12.04
C ILE A 25 -1.06 1.96 -12.90
N THR A 26 -2.16 2.61 -13.31
CA THR A 26 -2.14 3.89 -14.04
C THR A 26 -1.85 5.07 -13.11
N ALA A 27 -1.82 4.86 -11.79
CA ALA A 27 -1.33 5.86 -10.83
C ALA A 27 0.20 6.02 -10.83
N PHE A 28 0.93 5.17 -11.57
CA PHE A 28 2.39 5.09 -11.47
C PHE A 28 3.07 5.33 -12.83
N PRO A 29 3.47 6.57 -13.16
CA PRO A 29 4.44 6.76 -14.21
C PRO A 29 5.80 6.25 -13.70
N LEU A 30 6.20 5.04 -14.12
CA LEU A 30 7.55 4.47 -13.90
C LEU A 30 8.67 5.29 -14.59
N ARG A 31 8.32 6.43 -15.20
CA ARG A 31 9.21 7.35 -15.89
C ARG A 31 9.20 8.66 -15.10
N GLY A 32 10.34 9.02 -14.50
CA GLY A 32 10.49 10.24 -13.73
C GLY A 32 11.81 10.30 -12.97
N ASP A 33 12.01 11.41 -12.26
CA ASP A 33 13.12 11.59 -11.32
C ASP A 33 13.09 10.50 -10.23
N PRO A 34 14.19 9.74 -10.03
CA PRO A 34 14.31 8.74 -8.96
C PRO A 34 13.85 9.24 -7.58
N LYS A 35 14.07 10.52 -7.27
CA LYS A 35 13.60 11.15 -6.03
C LYS A 35 12.08 11.03 -5.87
N ASN A 36 11.35 11.36 -6.93
CA ASN A 36 9.89 11.33 -6.95
C ASN A 36 9.36 9.89 -6.94
N ILE A 37 10.09 8.94 -7.54
CA ILE A 37 9.72 7.52 -7.52
C ILE A 37 9.77 6.98 -6.10
N LEU A 38 10.87 7.21 -5.38
CA LEU A 38 11.04 6.77 -4.00
C LEU A 38 10.07 7.48 -3.05
N TYR A 39 9.88 8.81 -3.22
CA TYR A 39 8.90 9.56 -2.45
C TYR A 39 7.47 9.01 -2.64
N ARG A 40 7.09 8.71 -3.89
CA ARG A 40 5.78 8.13 -4.20
C ARG A 40 5.64 6.70 -3.67
N ALA A 41 6.69 5.90 -3.70
CA ALA A 41 6.66 4.55 -3.14
C ALA A 41 6.35 4.60 -1.63
N MET A 42 7.01 5.50 -0.86
CA MET A 42 6.67 5.71 0.55
C MET A 42 5.23 6.22 0.75
N ASP A 43 4.73 7.07 -0.15
CA ASP A 43 3.34 7.57 -0.11
C ASP A 43 2.31 6.43 -0.25
N MET A 44 2.62 5.44 -1.08
CA MET A 44 1.79 4.24 -1.25
C MET A 44 1.80 3.36 0.00
N GLU A 45 2.96 3.12 0.59
CA GLU A 45 3.08 2.39 1.86
C GLU A 45 2.26 3.08 2.97
N LYS A 46 2.29 4.42 3.02
CA LYS A 46 1.43 5.19 3.93
C LYS A 46 -0.05 5.00 3.65
N GLY A 47 -0.44 4.95 2.37
CA GLY A 47 -1.82 4.67 2.00
C GLY A 47 -2.29 3.30 2.46
N ALA A 48 -1.46 2.27 2.27
CA ALA A 48 -1.74 0.91 2.75
C ALA A 48 -1.81 0.84 4.29
N TYR A 49 -0.85 1.46 5.00
CA TYR A 49 -0.90 1.64 6.46
C TYR A 49 -2.23 2.27 6.90
N ASN A 50 -2.59 3.42 6.32
CA ASN A 50 -3.82 4.14 6.65
C ASN A 50 -5.05 3.27 6.42
N PHE A 51 -5.08 2.48 5.35
CA PHE A 51 -6.18 1.57 5.09
C PHE A 51 -6.31 0.49 6.18
N TYR A 52 -5.24 -0.21 6.51
CA TYR A 52 -5.27 -1.25 7.54
C TYR A 52 -5.58 -0.69 8.93
N SER A 53 -5.04 0.48 9.30
CA SER A 53 -5.41 1.15 10.55
C SER A 53 -6.91 1.44 10.63
N GLN A 54 -7.55 1.77 9.51
CA GLN A 54 -8.99 2.02 9.46
C GLN A 54 -9.84 0.76 9.52
N VAL A 55 -9.33 -0.38 9.01
CA VAL A 55 -9.93 -1.70 9.21
C VAL A 55 -9.89 -2.06 10.69
N LEU A 56 -8.73 -1.91 11.35
CA LEU A 56 -8.58 -2.19 12.79
C LEU A 56 -9.49 -1.32 13.66
N ALA A 57 -9.62 -0.04 13.33
CA ALA A 57 -10.50 0.87 14.06
C ALA A 57 -11.99 0.46 14.00
N ARG A 58 -12.40 -0.29 12.97
CA ARG A 58 -13.79 -0.75 12.77
C ARG A 58 -14.04 -2.19 13.21
N HIS A 59 -13.00 -3.02 13.15
CA HIS A 59 -13.11 -4.48 13.27
C HIS A 59 -12.11 -5.03 14.28
N SER A 60 -11.81 -4.28 15.34
CA SER A 60 -10.80 -4.64 16.36
C SER A 60 -11.05 -5.98 17.05
N GLU A 61 -12.32 -6.38 17.18
CA GLU A 61 -12.72 -7.62 17.84
C GLU A 61 -12.72 -8.85 16.92
N GLN A 62 -12.50 -8.66 15.62
CA GLN A 62 -12.54 -9.78 14.67
C GLN A 62 -11.29 -10.65 14.78
N GLU A 63 -11.44 -11.95 14.50
CA GLU A 63 -10.33 -12.91 14.58
C GLU A 63 -9.13 -12.53 13.70
N PHE A 64 -9.37 -11.83 12.59
CA PHE A 64 -8.35 -11.34 11.67
C PHE A 64 -7.63 -10.08 12.14
N ALA A 65 -8.09 -9.39 13.20
CA ALA A 65 -7.53 -8.10 13.61
C ALA A 65 -6.02 -8.16 13.87
N ARG A 66 -5.54 -9.24 14.50
CA ARG A 66 -4.09 -9.44 14.71
C ARG A 66 -3.29 -9.53 13.40
N PHE A 67 -3.88 -10.12 12.37
CA PHE A 67 -3.24 -10.21 11.07
C PHE A 67 -3.21 -8.86 10.36
N ILE A 68 -4.29 -8.07 10.46
CA ILE A 68 -4.35 -6.72 9.89
C ILE A 68 -3.37 -5.77 10.60
N ASP A 69 -3.18 -5.89 11.91
CA ASP A 69 -2.15 -5.15 12.65
C ASP A 69 -0.74 -5.46 12.14
N LEU A 70 -0.46 -6.74 11.88
CA LEU A 70 0.81 -7.15 11.29
C LEU A 70 1.02 -6.53 9.91
N LEU A 71 -0.02 -6.49 9.06
CA LEU A 71 0.06 -5.86 7.75
C LEU A 71 0.33 -4.36 7.87
N ALA A 72 -0.43 -3.63 8.71
CA ALA A 72 -0.21 -2.21 8.93
C ALA A 72 1.25 -1.92 9.32
N ARG A 73 1.80 -2.69 10.27
CA ARG A 73 3.19 -2.56 10.72
C ARG A 73 4.22 -2.91 9.64
N ALA A 74 3.89 -3.85 8.75
CA ALA A 74 4.73 -4.20 7.62
C ALA A 74 4.89 -3.01 6.66
N GLU A 75 3.80 -2.28 6.35
CA GLU A 75 3.87 -1.15 5.42
C GLU A 75 4.71 0.01 5.96
N GLU A 76 4.66 0.30 7.26
CA GLU A 76 5.59 1.27 7.87
C GLU A 76 7.05 0.79 7.75
N GLY A 77 7.29 -0.52 7.94
CA GLY A 77 8.60 -1.14 7.74
C GLY A 77 9.11 -1.00 6.29
N HIS A 78 8.23 -1.20 5.30
CA HIS A 78 8.54 -0.98 3.89
C HIS A 78 8.88 0.49 3.61
N ALA A 79 8.09 1.44 4.14
CA ALA A 79 8.36 2.87 4.00
C ALA A 79 9.73 3.26 4.57
N ARG A 80 10.10 2.72 5.74
CA ARG A 80 11.42 2.95 6.35
C ARG A 80 12.56 2.38 5.50
N LEU A 81 12.37 1.20 4.90
CA LEU A 81 13.33 0.62 3.98
C LEU A 81 13.54 1.50 2.74
N ILE A 82 12.46 1.97 2.12
CA ILE A 82 12.52 2.88 0.96
C ILE A 82 13.20 4.19 1.35
N TYR A 83 12.87 4.75 2.52
CA TYR A 83 13.50 5.96 3.03
C TYR A 83 15.01 5.80 3.22
N ASN A 84 15.49 4.66 3.67
CA ASN A 84 16.94 4.43 3.81
C ASN A 84 17.67 4.58 2.47
N TYR A 85 17.08 4.07 1.37
CA TYR A 85 17.62 4.30 0.02
C TYR A 85 17.49 5.78 -0.39
N TYR A 86 16.35 6.40 -0.10
CA TYR A 86 16.13 7.82 -0.38
C TYR A 86 17.17 8.72 0.32
N GLN A 87 17.45 8.48 1.60
CA GLN A 87 18.40 9.27 2.38
C GLN A 87 19.86 9.08 1.92
N GLN A 88 20.21 7.89 1.44
CA GLN A 88 21.55 7.63 0.87
C GLN A 88 21.81 8.49 -0.38
N GLU A 89 20.80 8.64 -1.23
CA GLU A 89 20.87 9.44 -2.47
C GLU A 89 20.63 10.94 -2.23
N TYR A 90 19.87 11.29 -1.19
CA TYR A 90 19.50 12.67 -0.82
C TYR A 90 19.80 12.95 0.66
N PRO A 91 21.08 13.17 1.04
CA PRO A 91 21.49 13.32 2.44
C PRO A 91 20.89 14.53 3.15
N GLU A 92 20.43 15.53 2.40
CA GLU A 92 19.76 16.73 2.91
C GLU A 92 18.26 16.53 3.21
N ALA A 93 17.74 15.32 3.02
CA ALA A 93 16.35 15.00 3.29
C ALA A 93 15.94 15.21 4.76
N GLU A 94 14.70 15.64 4.97
CA GLU A 94 14.04 15.65 6.27
C GLU A 94 14.05 14.24 6.89
N PRO A 95 14.18 14.10 8.23
CA PRO A 95 14.11 12.83 8.92
C PRO A 95 12.85 12.02 8.57
N PHE A 96 12.95 10.68 8.61
CA PHE A 96 11.87 9.78 8.21
C PHE A 96 10.50 10.19 8.78
N ASP A 97 10.38 10.36 10.09
CA ASP A 97 9.07 10.62 10.71
C ASP A 97 8.45 11.95 10.21
N ALA A 98 9.28 12.98 9.96
CA ALA A 98 8.82 14.26 9.42
C ALA A 98 8.40 14.15 7.95
N LEU A 99 9.22 13.50 7.12
CA LEU A 99 8.90 13.26 5.71
C LEU A 99 7.65 12.39 5.60
N TYR A 100 7.61 11.26 6.31
CA TYR A 100 6.52 10.30 6.27
C TYR A 100 5.21 10.90 6.76
N ALA A 101 5.23 11.72 7.83
CA ALA A 101 4.06 12.47 8.28
C ALA A 101 3.50 13.43 7.21
N SER A 102 4.37 14.02 6.38
CA SER A 102 3.97 14.94 5.30
C SER A 102 3.31 14.26 4.08
N LEU A 103 3.52 12.95 3.90
CA LEU A 103 2.99 12.21 2.75
C LEU A 103 1.45 12.17 2.80
N PRO A 104 0.74 12.38 1.68
CA PRO A 104 -0.73 12.30 1.65
C PRO A 104 -1.30 10.96 2.12
N GLY A 105 -0.71 9.84 1.69
CA GLY A 105 -1.19 8.49 2.01
C GLY A 105 -2.58 8.19 1.47
N GLU A 106 -2.90 8.68 0.26
CA GLU A 106 -4.25 8.62 -0.32
C GLU A 106 -4.49 7.42 -1.26
N VAL A 107 -3.43 6.73 -1.67
CA VAL A 107 -3.47 5.61 -2.63
C VAL A 107 -2.96 4.33 -1.97
N VAL A 108 -3.77 3.28 -2.01
CA VAL A 108 -3.43 1.94 -1.52
C VAL A 108 -2.84 1.12 -2.67
N GLU A 109 -2.02 0.11 -2.34
CA GLU A 109 -1.44 -0.83 -3.31
C GLU A 109 -2.51 -1.35 -4.30
N GLY A 110 -2.17 -1.39 -5.59
CA GLY A 110 -3.12 -1.62 -6.69
C GLY A 110 -3.81 -0.35 -7.24
N GLY A 111 -3.45 0.84 -6.77
CA GLY A 111 -3.92 2.10 -7.36
C GLY A 111 -5.37 2.47 -7.01
N ARG A 112 -5.97 1.80 -6.02
CA ARG A 112 -7.28 2.18 -5.46
C ARG A 112 -7.07 3.27 -4.41
N SER A 113 -7.93 4.29 -4.41
CA SER A 113 -7.89 5.32 -3.37
C SER A 113 -8.39 4.75 -2.03
N VAL A 114 -7.89 5.28 -0.93
CA VAL A 114 -8.37 4.93 0.43
C VAL A 114 -9.89 5.09 0.56
N PRO A 115 -10.54 6.15 0.02
CA PRO A 115 -12.01 6.24 -0.02
C PRO A 115 -12.70 5.09 -0.78
N ALA A 116 -12.16 4.65 -1.92
CA ALA A 116 -12.74 3.54 -2.67
C ALA A 116 -12.65 2.22 -1.89
N MET A 117 -11.56 2.02 -1.16
CA MET A 117 -11.39 0.87 -0.27
C MET A 117 -12.31 0.92 0.95
N ARG A 118 -12.58 2.12 1.49
CA ARG A 118 -13.58 2.31 2.56
C ARG A 118 -14.97 1.86 2.12
N GLN A 119 -15.39 2.25 0.92
CA GLN A 119 -16.69 1.87 0.37
C GLN A 119 -16.84 0.35 0.20
N PHE A 120 -15.74 -0.34 -0.12
CA PHE A 120 -15.71 -1.81 -0.15
C PHE A 120 -15.92 -2.43 1.23
N LEU A 121 -15.25 -1.89 2.26
CA LEU A 121 -15.42 -2.35 3.65
C LEU A 121 -16.85 -2.16 4.16
N ASP A 122 -17.50 -1.04 3.81
CA ASP A 122 -18.88 -0.75 4.23
C ASP A 122 -19.90 -1.77 3.65
N GLY A 123 -19.53 -2.52 2.60
CA GLY A 123 -20.35 -3.59 2.02
C GLY A 123 -20.07 -4.98 2.57
N MET A 124 -19.08 -5.15 3.46
CA MET A 124 -18.76 -6.40 4.12
C MET A 124 -19.57 -6.50 5.43
N HIS A 125 -20.77 -7.11 5.35
CA HIS A 125 -21.57 -7.50 6.50
C HIS A 125 -21.20 -8.90 7.01
#